data_AF-A0A2V9T001-F1
#
_entry.id   AF-A0A2V9T001-F1
#
_cell.length_a   1.000
_cell.length_b   1.000
_cell.length_c   1.000
_cell.angle_alpha   90.00
_cell.angle_beta   90.00
_cell.angle_gamma   90.00
#
_symmetry.space_group_name_H-M   'P 1'
#
loop_
_entity.id
_entity.type
_entity.pdbx_description
1 polymer ?
#
loop_
_entity_poly.entity_id
_entity_poly.type
_entity_poly.pdbx_seq_one_letter_code
_entity_poly.pdbx_strand_id
1 'polypeptide(L)'
;MRSDIFSLGAVLYEMCTSRRPFEGNSPLSVASAILEKEPPPISTIKPMTPPALEHAVRRCLAKDREERWQTTPRLRTGVEVDR
;
A
#
# COMPACT_ATOMS: atom_id res chain seq x y z
N MET A 1 -4.93 -11.53 -3.53
CA MET A 1 -4.88 -10.20 -4.19
C MET A 1 -5.03 -9.15 -3.10
N ARG A 2 -3.94 -8.50 -2.70
CA ARG A 2 -3.95 -7.25 -1.90
C ARG A 2 -3.18 -6.15 -2.66
N SER A 3 -3.13 -6.29 -4.00
CA SER A 3 -2.47 -5.35 -4.92
C SER A 3 -3.24 -4.04 -5.01
N ASP A 4 -4.58 -4.10 -4.99
CA ASP A 4 -5.43 -2.90 -5.13
C ASP A 4 -5.28 -1.95 -3.93
N ILE A 5 -5.14 -2.48 -2.71
CA ILE A 5 -4.88 -1.69 -1.49
C ILE A 5 -3.50 -1.02 -1.58
N PHE A 6 -2.49 -1.74 -2.08
CA PHE A 6 -1.15 -1.19 -2.24
C PHE A 6 -1.12 -0.08 -3.30
N SER A 7 -1.73 -0.32 -4.47
CA SER A 7 -1.84 0.67 -5.54
C SER A 7 -2.64 1.90 -5.10
N LEU A 8 -3.74 1.71 -4.36
CA LEU A 8 -4.50 2.82 -3.77
C LEU A 8 -3.65 3.64 -2.79
N GLY A 9 -2.91 2.98 -1.90
CA GLY A 9 -1.97 3.65 -1.00
C GLY A 9 -0.92 4.48 -1.75
N ALA A 10 -0.41 3.96 -2.87
CA ALA A 10 0.57 4.66 -3.68
C ALA A 10 -0.01 5.90 -4.36
N VAL A 11 -1.22 5.81 -4.91
CA VAL A 11 -1.94 6.94 -5.51
C VAL A 11 -2.27 8.00 -4.45
N LEU A 12 -2.76 7.58 -3.28
CA LEU A 12 -3.06 8.50 -2.18
C LEU A 12 -1.80 9.23 -1.71
N TYR A 13 -0.67 8.53 -1.58
CA TYR A 13 0.61 9.14 -1.26
C TYR A 13 1.00 10.21 -2.30
N GLU A 14 0.87 9.89 -3.58
CA GLU A 14 1.21 10.81 -4.68
C GLU A 14 0.28 12.02 -4.72
N MET A 15 -1.01 11.85 -4.51
CA MET A 15 -1.97 12.96 -4.42
C MET A 15 -1.66 13.87 -3.22
N CYS A 16 -1.25 13.29 -2.09
CA CYS A 16 -0.94 14.05 -0.88
C CYS A 16 0.38 14.80 -1.02
N THR A 17 1.42 14.17 -1.58
CA THR A 17 2.80 14.71 -1.57
C THR A 17 3.22 15.36 -2.88
N SER A 18 2.48 15.12 -3.97
CA SER A 18 2.89 15.37 -5.35
C SER A 18 4.22 14.69 -5.71
N ARG A 19 4.56 13.59 -5.03
CA ARG A 19 5.78 12.79 -5.22
C ARG A 19 5.44 11.32 -5.23
N ARG A 20 6.24 10.50 -5.90
CA ARG A 20 6.02 9.06 -5.88
C ARG A 20 6.50 8.47 -4.55
N PRO A 21 5.84 7.43 -4.03
CA PRO A 21 6.28 6.75 -2.81
C PRO A 21 7.58 5.95 -3.03
N PHE A 22 7.80 5.45 -4.24
CA PHE A 22 8.99 4.70 -4.63
C PHE A 22 9.52 5.22 -5.96
N GLU A 23 10.82 5.48 -6.02
CA GLU A 23 11.51 6.01 -7.18
C GLU A 23 12.77 5.18 -7.48
N GLY A 24 13.20 5.21 -8.75
CA GLY A 24 14.35 4.48 -9.22
C GLY A 24 14.67 4.81 -10.67
N ASN A 25 15.93 4.63 -11.06
CA ASN A 25 16.44 4.99 -12.40
C ASN A 25 16.10 3.94 -13.48
N SER A 26 15.48 2.82 -13.09
CA SER A 26 15.06 1.74 -13.97
C SER A 26 13.85 0.98 -13.39
N PRO A 27 13.06 0.26 -14.21
CA PRO A 27 11.94 -0.54 -13.72
C PRO A 27 12.33 -1.55 -12.63
N LEU A 28 13.52 -2.16 -12.74
CA LEU A 28 14.04 -3.09 -11.75
C LEU A 28 14.36 -2.40 -10.42
N SER A 29 14.93 -1.18 -10.48
CA SER A 29 15.20 -0.40 -9.26
C SER A 29 13.92 0.06 -8.56
N VAL A 30 12.87 0.38 -9.32
CA VAL A 30 11.55 0.69 -8.76
C VAL A 30 10.92 -0.55 -8.14
N ALA A 31 10.99 -1.71 -8.79
CA ALA A 31 10.52 -2.97 -8.22
C ALA A 31 11.24 -3.32 -6.92
N SER A 32 12.57 -3.12 -6.88
CA SER A 32 13.37 -3.32 -5.67
C SER A 32 12.97 -2.34 -4.56
N ALA A 33 12.74 -1.06 -4.90
CA ALA A 33 12.26 -0.06 -3.94
C ALA A 33 10.86 -0.40 -3.39
N ILE A 34 9.97 -0.93 -4.22
CA ILE A 34 8.65 -1.42 -3.80
C ILE A 34 8.76 -2.59 -2.83
N LEU A 35 9.79 -3.43 -2.94
CA LEU A 35 9.99 -4.58 -2.06
C LEU A 35 10.70 -4.20 -0.76
N GLU A 36 11.68 -3.31 -0.81
CA GLU A 36 12.66 -3.14 0.28
C GLU A 36 12.56 -1.79 1.01
N LYS A 37 12.12 -0.73 0.33
CA LYS A 37 12.16 0.63 0.89
C LYS A 37 10.83 1.04 1.49
N GLU A 38 10.87 1.88 2.51
CA GLU A 38 9.68 2.60 2.98
C GLU A 38 9.63 4.01 2.37
N PRO A 39 8.43 4.50 2.01
CA PRO A 39 8.28 5.88 1.54
C PRO A 39 8.51 6.86 2.71
N PRO A 40 9.04 8.07 2.44
CA PRO A 40 9.10 9.13 3.44
C PRO A 40 7.73 9.39 4.09
N PRO A 41 7.62 9.72 5.38
CA PRO A 41 6.35 10.09 5.98
C PRO A 41 5.76 11.33 5.29
N ILE A 42 4.45 11.35 5.03
CA ILE A 42 3.80 12.45 4.31
C ILE A 42 4.00 13.78 5.04
N SER A 43 3.97 13.78 6.37
CA SER A 43 4.27 14.92 7.24
C SER A 43 5.63 15.57 6.99
N THR A 44 6.64 14.81 6.52
CA THR A 44 7.96 15.38 6.15
C THR A 44 7.90 16.26 4.90
N ILE A 45 6.89 16.06 4.03
CA ILE A 45 6.70 16.78 2.77
C ILE A 45 5.58 17.83 2.92
N LYS A 46 4.48 17.48 3.60
CA LYS A 46 3.37 18.37 3.93
C LYS A 46 3.07 18.29 5.44
N PRO A 47 3.69 19.17 6.27
CA PRO A 47 3.54 19.14 7.73
C PRO A 47 2.11 19.28 8.25
N MET A 48 1.20 19.87 7.47
CA MET A 48 -0.21 20.01 7.83
C MET A 48 -1.06 18.76 7.55
N THR A 49 -0.42 17.64 7.17
CA THR A 49 -1.13 16.39 6.89
C THR A 49 -1.75 15.84 8.17
N PRO A 50 -3.05 15.48 8.18
CA PRO A 50 -3.68 14.82 9.32
C PRO A 50 -2.96 13.50 9.67
N PRO A 51 -2.61 13.24 10.94
CA PRO A 51 -1.92 12.00 11.34
C PRO A 51 -2.69 10.72 10.96
N ALA A 52 -4.02 10.78 10.96
CA ALA A 52 -4.88 9.67 10.53
C ALA A 52 -4.69 9.31 9.06
N LEU A 53 -4.51 10.31 8.19
CA LEU A 53 -4.28 10.10 6.75
C LEU A 53 -2.90 9.49 6.51
N GLU A 54 -1.87 9.98 7.21
CA GLU A 54 -0.54 9.40 7.13
C GLU A 54 -0.53 7.94 7.60
N HIS A 55 -1.20 7.65 8.72
CA HIS A 55 -1.31 6.29 9.22
C HIS A 55 -2.03 5.36 8.23
N ALA A 56 -3.11 5.84 7.61
CA ALA A 56 -3.84 5.12 6.59
C ALA A 56 -2.95 4.77 5.38
N VAL A 57 -2.26 5.76 4.81
CA VAL A 57 -1.38 5.55 3.66
C VAL A 57 -0.23 4.59 4.02
N ARG A 58 0.36 4.73 5.21
CA ARG A 58 1.40 3.82 5.70
C ARG A 58 0.91 2.37 5.80
N ARG A 59 -0.30 2.14 6.31
CA ARG A 59 -0.89 0.79 6.40
C ARG A 59 -1.20 0.20 5.03
N CYS A 60 -1.61 1.02 4.06
CA CYS A 60 -1.81 0.56 2.68
C CYS A 60 -0.49 0.14 2.00
N LEU A 61 0.61 0.84 2.30
CA LEU A 61 1.94 0.62 1.72
C LEU A 61 2.81 -0.39 2.49
N ALA A 62 2.26 -1.03 3.53
CA ALA A 62 2.96 -2.04 4.32
C ALA A 62 3.44 -3.21 3.43
N LYS A 63 4.67 -3.67 3.65
CA LYS A 63 5.27 -4.76 2.85
C LYS A 63 4.60 -6.08 3.16
N ASP A 64 4.46 -6.38 4.45
CA ASP A 64 3.71 -7.54 4.87
C ASP A 64 2.23 -7.35 4.48
N ARG A 65 1.70 -8.36 3.81
CA ARG A 65 0.31 -8.38 3.42
C ARG A 65 -0.60 -8.40 4.65
N GLU A 66 -0.22 -9.07 5.73
CA GLU A 66 -1.05 -9.18 6.94
C GLU A 66 -1.10 -7.89 7.76
N GLU A 67 -0.11 -7.01 7.56
CA GLU A 67 -0.12 -5.66 8.13
C GLU A 67 -0.99 -4.67 7.33
N ARG A 68 -1.35 -5.01 6.08
CA ARG A 68 -2.30 -4.21 5.29
C ARG A 68 -3.71 -4.40 5.83
N TRP A 69 -4.56 -3.39 5.63
CA TRP A 69 -5.98 -3.47 6.00
C TRP A 69 -6.62 -4.77 5.48
N GLN A 70 -7.15 -5.56 6.40
CA GLN A 70 -7.79 -6.83 6.10
C GLN A 70 -9.18 -6.54 5.54
N THR A 71 -9.36 -6.71 4.23
CA THR A 71 -10.67 -7.10 3.72
C THR A 71 -10.87 -8.58 4.03
N THR A 72 -11.98 -8.85 4.71
CA THR A 72 -12.51 -10.11 5.28
C THR A 72 -12.32 -11.35 4.38
N PRO A 73 -12.22 -12.57 4.94
CA PRO A 73 -11.68 -13.73 4.23
C PRO A 73 -12.59 -14.20 3.11
N ARG A 74 -11.92 -14.54 2.01
CA ARG A 74 -12.40 -15.34 0.89
C ARG A 74 -13.26 -16.51 1.39
N LEU A 75 -14.57 -16.44 1.14
CA LEU A 75 -15.46 -17.60 1.19
C LEU A 75 -14.94 -18.63 0.17
N ARG A 76 -14.23 -19.65 0.68
CA ARG A 76 -14.09 -20.94 0.01
C ARG A 76 -15.32 -21.74 0.39
N THR A 77 -16.40 -21.63 -0.37
CA THR A 77 -17.39 -22.71 -0.34
C THR A 77 -17.00 -23.66 -1.46
N GLY A 78 -16.38 -24.76 -1.03
CA GLY A 78 -16.15 -25.91 -1.88
C GLY A 78 -17.47 -26.41 -2.43
N VAL A 79 -17.40 -26.87 -3.68
CA VAL A 79 -18.33 -27.83 -4.24
C VAL A 79 -18.39 -29.01 -3.27
N GLU A 80 -19.55 -29.23 -2.66
CA GLU A 80 -19.94 -30.55 -2.17
C GLU A 80 -21.21 -30.93 -2.94
N VAL A 81 -20.99 -31.66 -4.02
CA VAL A 81 -21.98 -32.56 -4.61
C VAL A 81 -22.02 -33.77 -3.68
N ASP A 82 -23.05 -33.90 -2.85
CA ASP A 82 -23.55 -35.22 -2.43
C ASP A 82 -25.00 -35.11 -1.91
N ARG A 83 -25.87 -35.81 -2.64
CA ARG A 83 -27.25 -36.28 -2.37
C ARG A 83 -28.42 -35.29 -2.47
#